data_AF-A0A840TM05-F1
#
_entry.id   AF-A0A840TM05-F1
#
_cell.length_a   1.000
_cell.length_b   1.000
_cell.length_c   1.000
_cell.angle_alpha   90.00
_cell.angle_beta   90.00
_cell.angle_gamma   90.00
#
_symmetry.space_group_name_H-M   'P 1'
#
loop_
_entity.id
_entity.type
_entity.pdbx_description
1 polymer ?
#
loop_
_entity_poly.entity_id
_entity_poly.type
_entity_poly.pdbx_seq_one_letter_code
_entity_poly.pdbx_strand_id
1 'polypeptide(L)'
;MILAKRDRDLDVLVKAANENALDSLEPRLKEKMERIEHISQLYFSKDFKFESEAELARRVAKKYGITAMMARKEVDLCKQLYVYANPIDWRFERALLLHSIKENINTCRAIGDEKTVQREHKNLISMLPEDPGDNGVSMVNINVINYNPTLVGAVEIPDLDKKIESMIAKDKREQEKLFEDQFDAWEDVKDE
;
A
#
# COMPACT_ATOMS: atom_id res chain seq x y z
N MET A 1 11.48 -10.12 2.70
CA MET A 1 12.29 -9.39 1.70
C MET A 1 13.71 -9.32 2.23
N ILE A 2 14.61 -10.18 1.73
CA ILE A 2 16.03 -10.10 2.10
C ILE A 2 16.56 -8.86 1.36
N LEU A 3 16.65 -7.73 2.06
CA LEU A 3 17.38 -6.58 1.56
C LEU A 3 18.82 -7.03 1.36
N ALA A 4 19.18 -7.30 0.10
CA ALA A 4 20.54 -7.56 -0.29
C ALA A 4 21.43 -6.45 0.30
N LYS A 5 22.60 -6.85 0.79
CA LYS A 5 23.60 -5.99 1.43
C LYS A 5 23.66 -4.64 0.70
N ARG A 6 23.23 -3.57 1.38
CA ARG A 6 23.07 -2.22 0.82
C ARG A 6 24.37 -1.79 0.14
N ASP A 7 24.34 -1.64 -1.18
CA ASP A 7 25.53 -1.29 -1.96
C ASP A 7 25.93 0.14 -1.60
N ARG A 8 27.20 0.35 -1.20
CA ARG A 8 27.71 1.68 -0.83
C ARG A 8 27.61 2.64 -2.01
N ASP A 9 27.75 2.14 -3.23
CA ASP A 9 27.63 2.94 -4.44
C ASP A 9 26.17 3.39 -4.66
N LEU A 10 25.17 2.59 -4.25
CA LEU A 10 23.75 2.96 -4.36
C LEU A 10 23.43 4.20 -3.53
N ASP A 11 23.87 4.24 -2.27
CA ASP A 11 23.59 5.37 -1.37
C ASP A 11 24.23 6.67 -1.89
N VAL A 12 25.43 6.59 -2.45
CA VAL A 12 26.13 7.75 -3.05
C VAL A 12 25.39 8.24 -4.29
N LEU A 13 24.95 7.32 -5.16
CA LEU A 13 24.24 7.68 -6.39
C LEU A 13 22.85 8.26 -6.13
N VAL A 14 22.09 7.69 -5.20
CA VAL A 14 20.77 8.22 -4.79
C VAL A 14 20.92 9.62 -4.19
N LYS A 15 21.93 9.82 -3.34
CA LYS A 15 22.22 11.13 -2.75
C LYS A 15 22.59 12.16 -3.83
N ALA A 16 23.48 11.80 -4.74
CA ALA A 16 23.90 12.67 -5.84
C ALA A 16 22.73 13.04 -6.78
N ALA A 17 21.81 12.10 -7.04
CA ALA A 17 20.61 12.35 -7.84
C ALA A 17 19.64 13.32 -7.14
N ASN A 18 19.41 13.14 -5.83
CA ASN A 18 18.53 14.04 -5.05
C ASN A 18 19.11 15.45 -4.88
N GLU A 19 20.44 15.56 -4.79
CA GLU A 19 21.14 16.84 -4.62
C GLU A 19 21.50 17.52 -5.97
N ASN A 20 21.11 16.94 -7.11
CA ASN A 20 21.51 17.37 -8.46
C ASN A 20 23.04 17.54 -8.61
N ALA A 21 23.82 16.69 -7.95
CA ALA A 21 25.28 16.76 -7.86
C ALA A 21 26.00 15.66 -8.65
N LEU A 22 25.37 15.16 -9.73
CA LEU A 22 25.92 14.08 -10.57
C LEU A 22 27.28 14.47 -11.21
N ASP A 23 27.48 15.76 -11.48
CA ASP A 23 28.73 16.28 -12.04
C ASP A 23 29.91 16.22 -11.06
N SER A 24 29.63 16.09 -9.76
CA SER A 24 30.64 16.01 -8.69
C SER A 24 31.05 14.57 -8.36
N LEU A 25 30.51 13.57 -9.06
CA LEU A 25 30.84 12.17 -8.83
C LEU A 25 32.29 11.85 -9.23
N GLU A 26 32.90 10.93 -8.50
CA GLU A 26 34.21 10.36 -8.87
C GLU A 26 34.14 9.75 -10.28
N PRO A 27 35.24 9.82 -11.09
CA PRO A 27 35.24 9.30 -12.47
C PRO A 27 34.76 7.85 -12.58
N ARG A 28 35.14 7.00 -11.61
CA ARG A 28 34.68 5.60 -11.53
C ARG A 28 33.16 5.46 -11.44
N LEU A 29 32.51 6.35 -10.69
CA LEU A 29 31.07 6.36 -10.49
C LEU A 29 30.35 6.96 -11.70
N LYS A 30 30.96 7.93 -12.39
CA LYS A 30 30.44 8.45 -13.66
C LYS A 30 30.38 7.37 -14.74
N GLU A 31 31.48 6.65 -14.96
CA GLU A 31 31.50 5.52 -15.90
C GLU A 31 30.47 4.45 -15.52
N LYS A 32 30.28 4.20 -14.21
CA LYS A 32 29.26 3.26 -13.72
C LYS A 32 27.84 3.77 -14.02
N MET A 33 27.58 5.06 -13.82
CA MET A 33 26.30 5.69 -14.13
C MET A 33 25.97 5.63 -15.62
N GLU A 34 26.94 5.93 -16.50
CA GLU A 34 26.74 5.80 -17.95
C GLU A 34 26.34 4.38 -18.36
N ARG A 35 26.93 3.36 -17.71
CA ARG A 35 26.53 1.96 -17.93
C ARG A 35 25.12 1.69 -17.42
N ILE A 36 24.76 2.18 -16.24
CA ILE A 36 23.42 2.05 -15.66
C ILE A 36 22.36 2.74 -16.52
N GLU A 37 22.64 3.93 -17.04
CA GLU A 37 21.74 4.65 -17.96
C GLU A 37 21.52 3.86 -19.24
N HIS A 38 22.59 3.30 -19.81
CA HIS A 38 22.46 2.43 -20.98
C HIS A 38 21.69 1.14 -20.66
N ILE A 39 21.89 0.55 -19.47
CA ILE A 39 21.08 -0.60 -19.01
C ILE A 39 19.60 -0.20 -18.93
N SER A 40 19.29 0.96 -18.33
CA SER A 40 17.93 1.49 -18.20
C SER A 40 17.27 1.69 -19.56
N GLN A 41 17.98 2.32 -20.51
CA GLN A 41 17.50 2.50 -21.89
C GLN A 41 17.16 1.17 -22.55
N LEU A 42 18.02 0.16 -22.39
CA LEU A 42 17.73 -1.18 -22.92
C LEU A 42 16.51 -1.78 -22.21
N TYR A 43 16.55 -1.83 -20.88
CA TYR A 43 15.55 -2.51 -20.04
C TYR A 43 14.13 -1.95 -20.18
N PHE A 44 14.00 -0.63 -20.35
CA PHE A 44 12.73 0.08 -20.42
C PHE A 44 12.36 0.57 -21.83
N SER A 45 13.17 0.26 -22.85
CA SER A 45 12.77 0.52 -24.24
C SER A 45 11.54 -0.30 -24.61
N LYS A 46 10.61 0.31 -25.35
CA LYS A 46 9.41 -0.37 -25.88
C LYS A 46 9.75 -1.55 -26.81
N ASP A 47 10.99 -1.59 -27.31
CA ASP A 47 11.52 -2.61 -28.20
C ASP A 47 12.19 -3.79 -27.46
N PHE A 48 12.28 -3.74 -26.12
CA PHE A 48 12.86 -4.82 -25.33
C PHE A 48 11.90 -6.01 -25.25
N LYS A 49 11.88 -6.80 -26.32
CA LYS A 49 11.31 -8.15 -26.33
C LYS A 49 12.07 -9.01 -25.31
N PHE A 50 11.54 -9.11 -24.08
CA PHE A 50 11.84 -10.13 -23.05
C PHE A 50 13.20 -10.85 -23.18
N GLU A 51 14.31 -10.12 -23.27
CA GLU A 51 15.63 -10.73 -23.18
C GLU A 51 15.85 -11.09 -21.72
N SER A 52 16.37 -12.29 -21.47
CA SER A 52 16.71 -12.70 -20.12
C SER A 52 17.76 -11.75 -19.52
N GLU A 53 17.74 -11.54 -18.21
CA GLU A 53 18.74 -10.70 -17.53
C GLU A 53 20.18 -11.15 -17.81
N ALA A 54 20.36 -12.46 -18.05
CA ALA A 54 21.63 -13.04 -18.43
C ALA A 54 22.09 -12.60 -19.85
N GLU A 55 21.17 -12.33 -20.77
CA GLU A 55 21.48 -11.80 -22.11
C GLU A 55 21.80 -10.32 -22.06
N LEU A 56 21.03 -9.55 -21.27
CA LEU A 56 21.31 -8.15 -21.02
C LEU A 56 22.70 -7.95 -20.42
N ALA A 57 23.02 -8.69 -19.35
CA ALA A 57 24.33 -8.63 -18.71
C ALA A 57 25.46 -9.02 -19.69
N ARG A 58 25.23 -10.00 -20.58
CA ARG A 58 26.20 -10.37 -21.62
C ARG A 58 26.41 -9.26 -22.65
N ARG A 59 25.35 -8.58 -23.10
CA ARG A 59 25.44 -7.43 -24.01
C ARG A 59 26.21 -6.27 -23.40
N VAL A 60 25.89 -5.94 -22.15
CA VAL A 60 26.57 -4.87 -21.41
C VAL A 60 28.05 -5.20 -21.21
N ALA A 61 28.36 -6.43 -20.78
CA ALA A 61 29.74 -6.92 -20.66
C ALA A 61 30.52 -6.78 -21.97
N LYS A 62 29.92 -7.18 -23.10
CA LYS A 62 30.53 -7.08 -24.42
C LYS A 62 30.75 -5.63 -24.87
N LYS A 63 29.77 -4.74 -24.63
CA LYS A 63 29.85 -3.33 -25.06
C LYS A 63 30.92 -2.54 -24.32
N TYR A 64 31.03 -2.74 -23.00
CA TYR A 64 31.93 -1.95 -22.14
C TYR A 64 33.22 -2.70 -21.78
N GLY A 65 33.45 -3.91 -22.30
CA GLY A 65 34.64 -4.70 -22.00
C GLY A 65 34.76 -5.11 -20.52
N ILE A 66 33.65 -5.18 -19.79
CA ILE A 66 33.62 -5.56 -18.37
C ILE A 66 33.30 -7.04 -18.18
N THR A 67 33.59 -7.57 -16.99
CA THR A 67 33.26 -8.97 -16.68
C THR A 67 31.74 -9.17 -16.60
N ALA A 68 31.26 -10.36 -16.94
CA ALA A 68 29.84 -10.71 -16.83
C ALA A 68 29.32 -10.58 -15.38
N MET A 69 30.18 -10.81 -14.39
CA MET A 69 29.83 -10.63 -12.98
C MET A 69 29.59 -9.15 -12.63
N MET A 70 30.43 -8.25 -13.14
CA MET A 70 30.23 -6.80 -12.95
C MET A 70 28.96 -6.32 -13.65
N ALA A 71 28.73 -6.75 -14.88
CA ALA A 71 27.52 -6.39 -15.62
C ALA A 71 26.23 -6.84 -14.90
N ARG A 72 26.23 -8.04 -14.29
CA ARG A 72 25.10 -8.50 -13.46
C ARG A 72 24.85 -7.60 -12.25
N LYS A 73 25.91 -7.24 -11.53
CA LYS A 73 25.81 -6.32 -10.39
C LYS A 73 25.27 -4.94 -10.80
N GLU A 74 25.64 -4.47 -11.99
CA GLU A 74 25.14 -3.19 -12.51
C GLU A 74 23.68 -3.26 -12.96
N VAL A 75 23.24 -4.40 -13.51
CA VAL A 75 21.80 -4.66 -13.76
C VAL A 75 21.01 -4.67 -12.46
N ASP A 76 21.51 -5.36 -11.42
CA ASP A 76 20.88 -5.37 -10.09
C ASP A 76 20.82 -3.96 -9.48
N LEU A 77 21.90 -3.19 -9.61
CA LEU A 77 21.96 -1.81 -9.14
C LEU A 77 20.99 -0.90 -9.90
N CYS A 78 20.86 -1.06 -11.22
CA CYS A 78 19.88 -0.33 -12.03
C CYS A 78 18.45 -0.57 -11.56
N LYS A 79 18.10 -1.82 -11.21
CA LYS A 79 16.77 -2.14 -10.67
C LYS A 79 16.54 -1.50 -9.31
N GLN A 80 17.55 -1.53 -8.43
CA GLN A 80 17.46 -0.90 -7.12
C GLN A 80 17.23 0.61 -7.28
N LEU A 81 18.02 1.28 -8.14
CA LEU A 81 17.84 2.70 -8.44
C LEU A 81 16.45 3.03 -8.97
N TYR A 82 15.88 2.18 -9.83
CA TYR A 82 14.53 2.38 -10.34
C TYR A 82 13.46 2.36 -9.24
N VAL A 83 13.61 1.46 -8.26
CA VAL A 83 12.72 1.39 -7.08
C VAL A 83 12.85 2.65 -6.21
N TYR A 84 14.05 3.23 -6.10
CA TYR A 84 14.25 4.49 -5.39
C TYR A 84 13.68 5.71 -6.16
N ALA A 85 13.85 5.74 -7.48
CA ALA A 85 13.37 6.84 -8.32
C ALA A 85 11.84 6.83 -8.50
N ASN A 86 11.22 5.64 -8.45
CA ASN A 86 9.78 5.46 -8.53
C ASN A 86 9.29 4.86 -7.21
N PRO A 87 9.23 5.66 -6.13
CA PRO A 87 8.76 5.16 -4.84
C PRO A 87 7.35 4.63 -5.02
N ILE A 88 7.17 3.36 -4.65
CA ILE A 88 5.87 2.72 -4.59
C ILE A 88 5.01 3.51 -3.61
N ASP A 89 3.85 4.01 -4.07
CA ASP A 89 2.84 4.53 -3.16
C ASP A 89 2.25 3.36 -2.37
N TRP A 90 2.85 3.11 -1.20
CA TRP A 90 2.44 2.04 -0.30
C TRP A 90 0.98 2.15 0.13
N ARG A 91 0.39 3.35 0.13
CA ARG A 91 -1.04 3.51 0.45
C ARG A 91 -1.89 3.03 -0.71
N PHE A 92 -1.53 3.41 -1.93
CA PHE A 92 -2.21 2.95 -3.14
C PHE A 92 -2.09 1.44 -3.34
N GLU A 93 -0.89 0.88 -3.25
CA GLU A 93 -0.68 -0.58 -3.36
C GLU A 93 -1.41 -1.36 -2.28
N ARG A 94 -1.41 -0.87 -1.03
CA ARG A 94 -2.18 -1.49 0.05
C ARG A 94 -3.68 -1.45 -0.24
N ALA A 95 -4.20 -0.34 -0.78
CA ALA A 95 -5.60 -0.24 -1.16
C ALA A 95 -5.97 -1.24 -2.27
N LEU A 96 -5.11 -1.37 -3.30
CA LEU A 96 -5.28 -2.36 -4.37
C LEU A 96 -5.24 -3.80 -3.84
N LEU A 97 -4.29 -4.14 -2.98
CA LEU A 97 -4.20 -5.46 -2.36
C LEU A 97 -5.43 -5.77 -1.51
N LEU A 98 -5.90 -4.82 -0.70
CA LEU A 98 -7.13 -4.98 0.08
C LEU A 98 -8.35 -5.21 -0.82
N HIS A 99 -8.43 -4.50 -1.94
CA HIS A 99 -9.50 -4.69 -2.91
C HIS A 99 -9.45 -6.10 -3.53
N SER A 100 -8.28 -6.52 -4.01
CA SER A 100 -8.07 -7.85 -4.61
C SER A 100 -8.38 -8.99 -3.63
N ILE A 101 -7.98 -8.87 -2.36
CA ILE A 101 -8.30 -9.86 -1.32
C ILE A 101 -9.83 -9.97 -1.13
N LYS A 102 -10.55 -8.85 -1.10
CA LYS A 102 -12.02 -8.85 -0.98
C LYS A 102 -12.70 -9.48 -2.20
N GLU A 103 -12.24 -9.19 -3.41
CA GLU A 103 -12.75 -9.82 -4.63
C GLU A 103 -12.49 -11.33 -4.66
N ASN A 104 -11.30 -11.76 -4.23
CA ASN A 104 -10.96 -13.18 -4.11
C ASN A 104 -11.87 -13.88 -3.09
N ILE A 105 -12.14 -13.26 -1.93
CA ILE A 105 -13.08 -13.81 -0.95
C ILE A 105 -14.47 -14.00 -1.57
N ASN A 106 -14.99 -13.00 -2.29
CA ASN A 106 -16.30 -13.10 -2.93
C ASN A 106 -16.34 -14.21 -3.99
N THR A 107 -15.29 -14.31 -4.80
CA THR A 107 -15.15 -15.33 -5.85
C THR A 107 -15.05 -16.73 -5.25
N CYS A 108 -14.18 -16.92 -4.25
CA CYS A 108 -14.00 -18.20 -3.56
C CYS A 108 -15.27 -18.63 -2.82
N ARG A 109 -15.99 -17.68 -2.22
CA ARG A 109 -17.29 -17.95 -1.57
C ARG A 109 -18.34 -18.39 -2.58
N ALA A 110 -18.38 -17.78 -3.77
CA ALA A 110 -19.32 -18.17 -4.83
C ALA A 110 -19.10 -19.60 -5.33
N ILE A 111 -17.86 -20.10 -5.31
CA ILE A 111 -17.51 -21.47 -5.72
C ILE A 111 -17.46 -22.48 -4.55
N GLY A 112 -17.72 -22.04 -3.32
CA GLY A 112 -17.70 -22.89 -2.12
C GLY A 112 -16.31 -23.30 -1.63
N ASP A 113 -15.25 -22.58 -2.02
CA ASP A 113 -13.88 -22.83 -1.54
C ASP A 113 -13.62 -22.11 -0.20
N GLU A 114 -14.21 -22.68 0.86
CA GLU A 114 -14.11 -22.15 2.22
C GLU A 114 -12.68 -22.12 2.76
N LYS A 115 -11.80 -23.02 2.29
CA LYS A 115 -10.40 -23.07 2.74
C LYS A 115 -9.64 -21.84 2.26
N THR A 116 -9.84 -21.46 0.99
CA THR A 116 -9.23 -20.26 0.44
C THR A 116 -9.84 -19.00 1.05
N VAL A 117 -11.16 -18.98 1.28
CA VAL A 117 -11.84 -17.87 1.99
C VAL A 117 -11.22 -17.60 3.36
N GLN A 118 -11.00 -18.65 4.18
CA GLN A 118 -10.36 -18.50 5.49
C GLN A 118 -8.92 -17.97 5.40
N ARG A 119 -8.15 -18.43 4.40
CA ARG A 119 -6.78 -17.95 4.16
C ARG A 119 -6.77 -16.47 3.78
N GLU A 120 -7.65 -16.06 2.88
CA GLU A 120 -7.74 -14.65 2.46
C GLU A 120 -8.28 -13.75 3.58
N HIS A 121 -9.18 -14.24 4.44
CA HIS A 121 -9.56 -13.53 5.66
C HIS A 121 -8.38 -13.30 6.61
N LYS A 122 -7.52 -14.31 6.79
CA LYS A 122 -6.30 -14.16 7.59
C LYS A 122 -5.34 -13.13 6.99
N ASN A 123 -5.18 -13.15 5.66
CA ASN A 123 -4.40 -12.14 4.94
C ASN A 123 -4.97 -10.73 5.15
N LEU A 124 -6.30 -10.58 5.03
CA LEU A 124 -7.00 -9.32 5.26
C LEU A 124 -6.75 -8.76 6.66
N ILE A 125 -6.90 -9.60 7.69
CA ILE A 125 -6.66 -9.20 9.10
C ILE A 125 -5.21 -8.74 9.30
N SER A 126 -4.23 -9.46 8.74
CA SER A 126 -2.82 -9.07 8.85
C SER A 126 -2.46 -7.76 8.14
N MET A 127 -3.30 -7.32 7.20
CA MET A 127 -3.14 -6.07 6.47
C MET A 127 -3.92 -4.91 7.07
N LEU A 128 -4.82 -5.14 8.03
CA LEU A 128 -5.42 -4.07 8.80
C LEU A 128 -4.37 -3.57 9.82
N PRO A 129 -4.29 -2.26 10.08
CA PRO A 129 -3.48 -1.79 11.19
C PRO A 129 -3.97 -2.50 12.46
N GLU A 130 -3.05 -2.93 13.33
CA GLU A 130 -3.41 -3.13 14.73
C GLU A 130 -4.11 -1.85 15.18
N ASP A 131 -5.28 -2.00 15.80
CA ASP A 131 -6.05 -0.91 16.37
C ASP A 131 -5.07 0.07 17.03
N PRO A 132 -5.04 1.37 16.65
CA PRO A 132 -4.15 2.32 17.29
C PRO A 132 -4.62 2.49 18.73
N GLY A 133 -4.21 1.56 19.59
CA GLY A 133 -4.27 1.70 21.02
C GLY A 133 -3.51 2.97 21.38
N ASP A 134 -4.30 3.99 21.67
CA ASP A 134 -4.00 5.08 22.59
C ASP A 134 -2.57 5.65 22.51
N ASN A 135 -2.22 6.25 21.38
CA ASN A 135 -1.05 7.12 21.30
C ASN A 135 -1.43 8.48 20.71
N GLY A 136 -1.97 9.34 21.57
CA GLY A 136 -1.76 10.79 21.51
C GLY A 136 -2.57 11.57 20.47
N VAL A 137 -3.64 12.19 20.95
CA VAL A 137 -4.32 13.38 20.38
C VAL A 137 -4.85 13.19 18.96
N SER A 138 -6.07 12.66 18.88
CA SER A 138 -6.94 12.75 17.69
C SER A 138 -7.25 14.21 17.36
N MET A 139 -6.56 14.81 16.39
CA MET A 139 -7.17 15.89 15.61
C MET A 139 -8.28 15.27 14.76
N VAL A 140 -9.52 15.46 15.21
CA VAL A 140 -10.71 15.12 14.42
C VAL A 140 -10.75 16.07 13.22
N ASN A 141 -10.15 15.66 12.10
CA ASN A 141 -10.48 16.27 10.81
C ASN A 141 -11.83 15.70 10.37
N ILE A 142 -12.92 16.36 10.78
CA ILE A 142 -14.23 16.16 10.17
C ILE A 142 -14.16 16.76 8.77
N ASN A 143 -13.62 15.99 7.83
CA ASN A 143 -13.86 16.24 6.42
C ASN A 143 -15.31 15.80 6.16
N VAL A 144 -16.25 16.74 6.33
CA VAL A 144 -17.59 16.63 5.77
C VAL A 144 -17.45 16.74 4.25
N ILE A 145 -16.94 15.67 3.63
CA ILE A 145 -17.12 15.46 2.21
C ILE A 145 -18.58 15.05 2.09
N ASN A 146 -19.36 15.89 1.45
CA ASN A 146 -20.77 15.69 1.15
C ASN A 146 -20.89 14.51 0.17
N TYR A 147 -20.71 13.30 0.70
CA TYR A 147 -20.51 12.11 -0.09
C TYR A 147 -21.88 11.54 -0.41
N ASN A 148 -22.39 11.81 -1.61
CA ASN A 148 -23.56 11.11 -2.11
C ASN A 148 -23.13 9.68 -2.50
N PRO A 149 -23.51 8.65 -1.73
CA PRO A 149 -23.02 7.28 -1.93
C PRO A 149 -23.52 6.63 -3.23
N THR A 150 -24.51 7.24 -3.93
CA THR A 150 -24.90 6.81 -5.27
C THR A 150 -23.79 7.00 -6.31
N LEU A 151 -22.86 7.94 -6.10
CA LEU A 151 -21.72 8.18 -7.01
C LEU A 151 -20.68 7.05 -7.02
N VAL A 152 -20.67 6.19 -6.01
CA VAL A 152 -19.85 4.96 -5.95
C VAL A 152 -20.66 3.68 -6.19
N GLY A 153 -21.86 3.80 -6.74
CA GLY A 153 -22.68 2.66 -7.15
C GLY A 153 -23.46 2.01 -6.01
N ALA A 154 -23.62 2.67 -4.85
CA ALA A 154 -24.56 2.21 -3.85
C ALA A 154 -26.00 2.38 -4.34
N VAL A 155 -26.84 1.38 -4.08
CA VAL A 155 -28.27 1.42 -4.42
C VAL A 155 -28.95 2.48 -3.54
N GLU A 156 -29.65 3.42 -4.17
CA GLU A 156 -30.40 4.47 -3.46
C GLU A 156 -31.44 3.81 -2.54
N ILE A 157 -31.39 4.11 -1.25
CA ILE A 157 -32.34 3.59 -0.26
C ILE A 157 -33.56 4.53 -0.29
N PRO A 158 -34.75 4.06 -0.72
CA PRO A 158 -35.94 4.90 -0.71
C PRO A 158 -36.29 5.31 0.72
N ASP A 159 -36.71 6.56 0.89
CA ASP A 159 -37.14 7.14 2.18
C ASP A 159 -36.06 7.06 3.30
N LEU A 160 -34.78 7.24 2.94
CA LEU A 160 -33.66 7.21 3.89
C LEU A 160 -33.88 8.16 5.09
N ASP A 161 -34.37 9.37 4.83
CA ASP A 161 -34.62 10.38 5.87
C ASP A 161 -35.64 9.90 6.91
N LYS A 162 -36.76 9.31 6.47
CA LYS A 162 -37.76 8.73 7.38
C LYS A 162 -37.19 7.55 8.18
N LYS A 163 -36.30 6.77 7.57
CA LYS A 163 -35.64 5.64 8.23
C LYS A 163 -34.69 6.12 9.31
N ILE A 164 -33.90 7.16 9.02
CA ILE A 164 -33.02 7.80 10.00
C ILE A 164 -33.83 8.39 11.15
N GLU A 165 -34.89 9.14 10.86
CA GLU A 165 -35.80 9.68 11.89
C GLU A 165 -36.40 8.57 12.76
N SER A 166 -36.81 7.45 12.16
CA SER A 166 -37.37 6.31 12.90
C SER A 166 -36.34 5.61 13.80
N MET A 167 -35.08 5.52 13.37
CA MET A 167 -33.99 4.95 14.16
C MET A 167 -33.63 5.87 15.32
N ILE A 168 -33.50 7.18 15.08
CA ILE A 168 -33.23 8.16 16.14
C ILE A 168 -34.37 8.18 17.17
N ALA A 169 -35.62 8.09 16.73
CA ALA A 169 -36.77 8.02 17.64
C ALA A 169 -36.81 6.72 18.45
N LYS A 170 -36.36 5.61 17.87
CA LYS A 170 -36.27 4.32 18.57
C LYS A 170 -35.14 4.33 19.60
N ASP A 171 -33.97 4.84 19.24
CA ASP A 171 -32.82 4.97 20.15
C ASP A 171 -33.14 5.88 21.33
N LYS A 172 -33.85 7.00 21.09
CA LYS A 172 -34.31 7.88 22.18
C LYS A 172 -35.23 7.14 23.16
N ARG A 173 -36.19 6.35 22.66
CA ARG A 173 -37.09 5.56 23.51
C ARG A 173 -36.36 4.46 24.28
N GLU A 174 -35.35 3.84 23.67
CA GLU A 174 -34.54 2.82 24.35
C GLU A 174 -33.65 3.46 25.42
N GLN A 175 -33.10 4.65 25.17
CA GLN A 175 -32.37 5.43 26.18
C GLN A 175 -33.26 5.88 27.33
N GLU A 176 -34.48 6.33 27.07
CA GLU A 176 -35.46 6.70 28.10
C GLU A 176 -35.80 5.50 28.99
N LYS A 177 -36.04 4.31 28.40
CA LYS A 177 -36.28 3.08 29.15
C LYS A 177 -35.09 2.64 29.99
N LEU A 178 -33.88 2.70 29.43
CA LEU A 178 -32.65 2.40 30.17
C LEU A 178 -32.44 3.36 31.34
N PHE A 179 -32.92 4.60 31.23
CA PHE A 179 -32.86 5.58 32.30
C PHE A 179 -33.93 5.31 33.37
N GLU A 180 -35.16 4.96 32.99
CA GLU A 180 -36.24 4.55 33.90
C GLU A 180 -35.84 3.29 34.69
N ASP A 181 -35.35 2.24 34.01
CA ASP A 181 -34.91 0.99 34.64
C ASP A 181 -33.74 1.20 35.63
N GLN A 182 -32.86 2.19 35.38
CA GLN A 182 -31.78 2.55 36.28
C GLN A 182 -32.23 3.44 37.44
N PHE A 183 -33.29 4.24 37.26
CA PHE A 183 -33.85 5.09 38.29
C PHE A 183 -34.66 4.28 39.31
N ASP A 184 -35.48 3.34 38.85
CA ASP A 184 -36.23 2.41 39.71
C ASP A 184 -35.28 1.54 40.56
N ALA A 185 -34.19 1.05 39.98
CA ALA A 185 -33.15 0.31 40.71
C ALA A 185 -32.39 1.15 41.74
N TRP A 186 -32.41 2.48 41.65
CA TRP A 186 -31.78 3.40 42.60
C TRP A 186 -32.73 3.80 43.74
N GLU A 187 -34.05 3.82 43.52
CA GLU A 187 -35.04 4.05 44.57
C GLU A 187 -35.17 2.84 45.51
N ASP A 188 -35.14 1.61 44.97
CA ASP A 188 -35.19 0.38 45.78
C ASP A 188 -33.98 0.23 46.74
N VAL A 189 -32.81 0.82 46.41
CA VAL A 189 -31.60 0.78 47.24
C VAL A 189 -31.62 1.83 48.36
N LYS A 190 -32.52 2.82 48.32
CA LYS A 190 -32.66 3.83 49.39
C LYS A 190 -33.59 3.42 50.52
N ASP A 191 -34.44 2.42 50.29
CA ASP A 191 -35.45 1.96 51.24
C ASP A 191 -35.02 0.68 52.02
N GLU A 192 -33.76 0.23 51.87
CA GLU A 192 -33.07 -0.74 52.75
C GLU A 192 -32.09 -0.06 53.73
#